data_AF-A0A2V6PFA1-F1
#
_entry.id   AF-A0A2V6PFA1-F1
#
_cell.length_a   1.000
_cell.length_b   1.000
_cell.length_c   1.000
_cell.angle_alpha   90.00
_cell.angle_beta   90.00
_cell.angle_gamma   90.00
#
_symmetry.space_group_name_H-M   'P 1'
#
loop_
_entity.id
_entity.type
_entity.pdbx_description
1 polymer ?
#
loop_
_entity_poly.entity_id
_entity_poly.type
_entity_poly.pdbx_seq_one_letter_code
_entity_poly.pdbx_strand_id
1 'polypeptide(L)'
;MYDACVVGSGDRAILYAALGQFDEAARRLRMTGRRLQHYRSWAEPFFGAVQGRVGYLHGRLFHLWHGERKDRDYKQRQRLLEDADFDPDRDIAIDASGCWRWSSDKGSLHEFVRRYFLSRQEDG
;
A
#
# COMPACT_ATOMS: atom_id res chain seq x y z
N MET A 1 -0.15 11.39 0.94
CA MET A 1 -0.64 10.02 0.70
C MET A 1 0.15 9.08 1.58
N TYR A 2 -0.40 7.94 2.02
CA TYR A 2 0.40 6.91 2.70
C TYR A 2 1.26 6.19 1.67
N ASP A 3 2.56 6.45 1.68
CA ASP A 3 3.52 6.08 0.65
C ASP A 3 4.25 4.75 0.92
N ALA A 4 4.17 4.21 2.14
CA ALA A 4 4.68 2.87 2.46
C ALA A 4 3.81 1.71 1.91
N CYS A 5 2.79 1.99 1.09
CA CYS A 5 2.04 0.99 0.33
C CYS A 5 2.82 0.53 -0.94
N VAL A 6 3.98 -0.09 -0.75
CA VAL A 6 4.97 -0.39 -1.82
C VAL A 6 4.50 -1.38 -2.90
N VAL A 7 3.40 -2.10 -2.66
CA VAL A 7 2.75 -3.02 -3.64
C VAL A 7 1.35 -2.55 -4.05
N GLY A 8 1.04 -1.25 -3.86
CA GLY A 8 -0.25 -0.64 -4.17
C GLY A 8 -1.25 -0.67 -3.01
N SER A 9 -2.50 -0.28 -3.30
CA SER A 9 -3.59 -0.04 -2.33
C SER A 9 -3.46 1.26 -1.49
N GLY A 10 -2.64 2.23 -1.91
CA GLY A 10 -2.48 3.51 -1.21
C GLY A 10 -3.78 4.33 -1.14
N ASP A 11 -4.59 4.29 -2.19
CA ASP A 11 -5.93 4.87 -2.27
C ASP A 11 -6.88 4.30 -1.18
N ARG A 12 -6.89 2.98 -1.04
CA ARG A 12 -7.66 2.29 0.00
C ARG A 12 -7.17 2.62 1.40
N ALA A 13 -5.85 2.69 1.58
CA ALA A 13 -5.25 3.08 2.87
C ALA A 13 -5.67 4.49 3.28
N ILE A 14 -5.69 5.43 2.33
CA ILE A 14 -6.21 6.80 2.55
C ILE A 14 -7.70 6.78 2.86
N LEU A 15 -8.51 6.04 2.09
CA LEU A 15 -9.95 6.01 2.32
C LEU A 15 -10.29 5.46 3.71
N TYR A 16 -9.66 4.36 4.12
CA TYR A 16 -9.89 3.83 5.47
C TYR A 16 -9.45 4.82 6.55
N ALA A 17 -8.33 5.52 6.36
CA ALA A 17 -7.88 6.55 7.30
C ALA A 17 -8.87 7.73 7.36
N ALA A 18 -9.36 8.20 6.21
CA ALA A 18 -10.36 9.27 6.12
C ALA A 18 -11.65 8.94 6.91
N LEU A 19 -12.05 7.67 6.87
CA LEU A 19 -13.26 7.15 7.52
C LEU A 19 -13.02 6.67 8.97
N GLY A 20 -11.79 6.72 9.49
CA GLY A 20 -11.46 6.20 10.83
C GLY A 20 -11.53 4.67 10.94
N GLN A 21 -11.48 3.96 9.83
CA GLN A 21 -11.66 2.49 9.74
C GLN A 21 -10.30 1.76 9.80
N PHE A 22 -9.51 2.01 10.83
CA PHE A 22 -8.13 1.50 10.92
C PHE A 22 -8.05 -0.03 11.00
N ASP A 23 -8.96 -0.68 11.72
CA ASP A 23 -8.97 -2.15 11.84
C ASP A 23 -9.34 -2.82 10.51
N GLU A 24 -10.23 -2.20 9.74
CA GLU A 24 -10.57 -2.69 8.40
C GLU A 24 -9.39 -2.49 7.44
N ALA A 25 -8.64 -1.39 7.56
CA ALA A 25 -7.38 -1.21 6.83
C ALA A 25 -6.39 -2.32 7.18
N ALA A 26 -6.17 -2.57 8.47
CA ALA A 26 -5.24 -3.59 8.96
C ALA A 26 -5.59 -4.98 8.38
N ARG A 27 -6.86 -5.35 8.45
CA ARG A 27 -7.36 -6.63 7.95
C ARG A 27 -7.27 -6.74 6.42
N ARG A 28 -7.69 -5.72 5.68
CA ARG A 28 -7.77 -5.76 4.20
C ARG A 28 -6.42 -5.60 3.52
N LEU A 29 -5.51 -4.85 4.14
CA LEU A 29 -4.15 -4.61 3.65
C LEU A 29 -3.13 -5.54 4.31
N ARG A 30 -3.58 -6.44 5.19
CA ARG A 30 -2.74 -7.41 5.89
C ARG A 30 -1.57 -6.72 6.61
N MET A 31 -1.88 -5.64 7.33
CA MET A 31 -0.90 -4.90 8.12
C MET A 31 -0.85 -5.48 9.52
N THR A 32 0.33 -5.94 9.92
CA THR A 32 0.63 -6.47 11.25
C THR A 32 1.89 -5.79 11.79
N GLY A 33 2.20 -5.98 13.08
CA GLY A 33 3.47 -5.55 13.67
C GLY A 33 3.83 -4.08 13.42
N ARG A 34 5.08 -3.86 12.98
CA ARG A 34 5.64 -2.53 12.70
C ARG A 34 4.93 -1.82 11.54
N ARG A 35 4.53 -2.55 10.51
CA ARG A 35 3.75 -2.00 9.38
C ARG A 35 2.43 -1.36 9.83
N LEU A 36 1.71 -2.00 10.77
CA LEU A 36 0.48 -1.45 11.31
C LEU A 36 0.74 -0.19 12.16
N GLN A 37 1.78 -0.22 13.00
CA GLN A 37 2.17 0.94 13.81
C GLN A 37 2.54 2.14 12.94
N HIS A 38 3.33 1.91 11.89
CA HIS A 38 3.70 2.93 10.91
C HIS A 38 2.47 3.51 10.21
N TYR A 39 1.55 2.65 9.75
CA TYR A 39 0.28 3.10 9.16
C TYR A 39 -0.55 3.94 10.13
N ARG A 40 -0.73 3.51 11.38
CA ARG A 40 -1.54 4.25 12.38
C ARG A 40 -0.93 5.61 12.71
N SER A 41 0.39 5.67 12.86
CA SER A 41 1.10 6.93 13.13
C SER A 41 0.87 7.97 12.03
N TRP A 42 0.72 7.53 10.78
CA TRP A 42 0.32 8.38 9.67
C TRP A 42 -1.21 8.64 9.61
N ALA A 43 -2.02 7.60 9.83
CA ALA A 43 -3.47 7.61 9.59
C ALA A 43 -4.27 8.36 10.66
N GLU A 44 -3.85 8.30 11.93
CA GLU A 44 -4.59 8.91 13.04
C GLU A 44 -4.61 10.44 12.96
N PRO A 45 -3.48 11.15 12.72
CA PRO A 45 -3.51 12.60 12.47
C PRO A 45 -4.33 12.97 11.22
N PHE A 46 -4.25 12.15 10.16
CA PHE A 46 -5.03 12.37 8.94
C PHE A 46 -6.53 12.26 9.21
N PHE A 47 -6.95 11.25 9.96
CA PHE A 47 -8.34 11.14 10.43
C PHE A 47 -8.74 12.34 11.29
N GLY A 48 -7.85 12.82 12.18
CA GLY A 48 -8.11 14.03 12.98
C GLY A 48 -8.44 15.28 12.13
N ALA A 49 -7.86 15.40 10.94
CA ALA A 49 -8.18 16.48 10.01
C ALA A 49 -9.49 16.23 9.22
N VAL A 50 -9.71 15.00 8.74
CA VAL A 50 -10.86 14.66 7.88
C VAL A 50 -12.14 14.46 8.70
N GLN A 51 -12.05 13.71 9.80
CA GLN A 51 -13.13 13.36 10.72
C GLN A 51 -14.34 12.72 10.02
N GLY A 52 -14.09 11.83 9.05
CA GLY A 52 -15.14 11.18 8.26
C GLY A 52 -15.88 12.09 7.28
N ARG A 53 -15.50 13.37 7.15
CA ARG A 53 -16.15 14.33 6.25
C ARG A 53 -15.67 14.13 4.81
N VAL A 54 -16.11 13.03 4.21
CA VAL A 54 -15.79 12.64 2.83
C VAL A 54 -17.01 12.85 1.96
N GLY A 55 -16.92 13.76 0.99
CA GLY A 55 -17.93 13.98 -0.03
C GLY A 55 -17.70 13.11 -1.26
N TYR A 56 -18.71 13.02 -2.13
CA TYR A 56 -18.60 12.42 -3.45
C TYR A 56 -19.36 13.26 -4.48
N LEU A 57 -19.02 13.09 -5.76
CA LEU A 57 -19.75 13.66 -6.87
C LEU A 57 -20.40 12.56 -7.67
N HIS A 58 -21.60 12.81 -8.17
CA HIS A 58 -22.24 11.91 -9.12
C HIS A 58 -21.57 12.04 -10.48
N GLY A 59 -21.02 10.96 -11.02
CA GLY A 59 -20.30 10.98 -12.29
C GLY A 59 -19.86 9.59 -12.75
N ARG A 60 -19.26 9.54 -13.93
CA ARG A 60 -18.70 8.31 -14.52
C ARG A 60 -17.18 8.37 -14.48
N LEU A 61 -16.56 7.32 -13.95
CA LEU A 61 -15.11 7.12 -13.99
C LEU A 61 -14.74 6.22 -15.17
N PHE A 62 -13.68 6.62 -15.88
CA PHE A 62 -13.03 5.81 -16.90
C PHE A 62 -11.59 5.57 -16.48
N HIS A 63 -11.04 4.41 -16.81
CA HIS A 63 -9.63 4.11 -16.63
C HIS A 63 -9.05 3.58 -17.94
N LEU A 64 -7.78 3.85 -18.20
CA LEU A 64 -7.07 3.23 -19.32
C LEU A 64 -6.97 1.72 -19.09
N TRP A 65 -6.83 0.94 -20.15
CA TRP A 65 -6.52 -0.48 -19.99
C TRP A 65 -5.15 -0.63 -19.34
N HIS A 66 -5.02 -1.53 -18.37
CA HIS A 66 -3.78 -1.74 -17.61
C HIS A 66 -3.69 -3.20 -17.14
N GLY A 67 -3.66 -4.12 -18.12
CA GLY A 67 -3.62 -5.55 -17.87
C GLY A 67 -4.96 -6.15 -17.40
N GLU A 68 -5.05 -7.47 -17.41
CA GLU A 68 -6.22 -8.18 -16.94
C GLU A 68 -6.31 -8.20 -15.40
N ARG A 69 -7.52 -8.18 -14.85
CA ARG A 69 -7.74 -8.19 -13.40
C ARG A 69 -7.13 -9.42 -12.72
N LYS A 70 -7.08 -10.57 -13.41
CA LYS A 70 -6.54 -11.83 -12.87
C LYS A 70 -5.04 -11.75 -12.59
N ASP A 71 -4.30 -10.94 -13.37
CA ASP A 71 -2.84 -10.81 -13.29
C ASP A 71 -2.39 -9.73 -12.29
N ARG A 72 -3.33 -8.95 -11.74
CA ARG A 72 -3.04 -7.87 -10.77
C ARG A 72 -2.80 -8.35 -9.33
N ASP A 73 -3.15 -9.62 -9.08
CA ASP A 73 -2.91 -10.37 -7.85
C ASP A 73 -3.11 -9.60 -6.54
N TYR A 74 -4.29 -8.98 -6.41
CA TYR A 74 -4.63 -8.10 -5.29
C TYR A 74 -4.54 -8.77 -3.91
N LYS A 75 -4.78 -10.08 -3.84
CA LYS A 75 -4.79 -10.81 -2.57
C LYS A 75 -3.40 -11.28 -2.18
N GLN A 76 -2.65 -11.87 -3.10
CA GLN A 76 -1.34 -12.43 -2.76
C GLN A 76 -0.38 -11.30 -2.44
N ARG A 77 -0.37 -10.18 -3.18
CA ARG A 77 0.60 -9.09 -2.95
C ARG A 77 0.68 -8.58 -1.51
N GLN A 78 -0.46 -8.52 -0.81
CA GLN A 78 -0.50 -8.10 0.59
C GLN A 78 -0.05 -9.22 1.54
N ARG A 79 -0.34 -10.48 1.20
CA ARG A 79 0.20 -11.66 1.91
C ARG A 79 1.72 -11.66 1.92
N LEU A 80 2.31 -11.28 0.81
CA LEU A 80 3.74 -11.38 0.61
C LEU A 80 4.53 -10.41 1.50
N LEU A 81 3.96 -9.23 1.77
CA LEU A 81 4.52 -8.30 2.76
C LEU A 81 4.35 -8.79 4.20
N GLU A 82 3.22 -9.43 4.52
CA GLU A 82 3.00 -10.02 5.85
C GLU A 82 3.96 -11.18 6.10
N ASP A 83 4.08 -12.12 5.15
CA ASP A 83 4.93 -13.30 5.28
C ASP A 83 6.43 -12.92 5.39
N ALA A 84 6.82 -11.77 4.83
CA ALA A 84 8.18 -11.22 4.90
C ALA A 84 8.45 -10.33 6.13
N ASP A 85 7.46 -10.19 7.04
CA ASP A 85 7.50 -9.28 8.18
C ASP A 85 7.97 -7.87 7.77
N PHE A 86 7.34 -7.32 6.72
CA PHE A 86 7.74 -6.04 6.16
C PHE A 86 7.61 -4.91 7.18
N ASP A 87 8.72 -4.20 7.42
CA ASP A 87 8.83 -3.09 8.35
C ASP A 87 9.19 -1.81 7.57
N PRO A 88 8.24 -0.88 7.37
CA PRO A 88 8.51 0.35 6.62
C PRO A 88 9.68 1.19 7.15
N ASP A 89 9.94 1.17 8.47
CA ASP A 89 11.01 1.98 9.08
C ASP A 89 12.41 1.40 8.83
N ARG A 90 12.49 0.11 8.44
CA ARG A 90 13.76 -0.61 8.28
C ARG A 90 14.01 -1.10 6.86
N ASP A 91 12.96 -1.51 6.18
CA ASP A 91 13.05 -2.17 4.87
C ASP A 91 13.10 -1.16 3.72
N ILE A 92 12.60 0.06 3.92
CA ILE A 92 12.65 1.12 2.91
C ILE A 92 13.24 2.41 3.48
N ALA A 93 13.89 3.20 2.62
CA ALA A 93 14.39 4.52 2.94
C ALA A 93 14.30 5.43 1.70
N ILE A 94 14.19 6.73 1.91
CA ILE A 94 14.31 7.72 0.84
C ILE A 94 15.80 7.97 0.56
N ASP A 95 16.19 7.91 -0.71
CA ASP A 95 17.55 8.23 -1.15
C ASP A 95 17.73 9.72 -1.46
N ALA A 96 18.94 10.11 -1.88
CA ALA A 96 19.28 11.51 -2.19
C ALA A 96 18.46 12.11 -3.36
N SER A 97 17.82 11.27 -4.18
CA SER A 97 16.93 11.71 -5.27
C SER A 97 15.49 11.91 -4.82
N GLY A 98 15.14 11.55 -3.58
CA GLY A 98 13.76 11.55 -3.09
C GLY A 98 13.00 10.27 -3.45
N CYS A 99 13.66 9.25 -4.00
CA CYS A 99 13.05 7.98 -4.36
C CYS A 99 13.14 6.97 -3.21
N TRP A 100 12.15 6.09 -3.11
CA TRP A 100 12.24 4.92 -2.24
C TRP A 100 13.29 3.94 -2.74
N ARG A 101 14.14 3.47 -1.84
CA ARG A 101 15.06 2.34 -2.03
C ARG A 101 14.86 1.30 -0.94
N TRP A 102 15.29 0.07 -1.20
CA TRP A 102 15.45 -0.93 -0.15
C TRP A 102 16.53 -0.49 0.84
N SER A 103 16.30 -0.78 2.13
CA SER A 103 17.22 -0.43 3.22
C SER A 103 17.49 -1.57 4.20
N SER A 104 17.04 -2.78 3.89
CA SER A 104 17.37 -4.01 4.61
C SER A 104 18.00 -5.06 3.70
N ASP A 105 18.59 -6.10 4.30
CA ASP A 105 19.13 -7.25 3.56
C ASP A 105 18.10 -8.39 3.47
N LYS A 106 16.90 -8.07 2.95
CA LYS A 106 15.82 -9.05 2.73
C LYS A 106 15.71 -9.40 1.24
N GLY A 107 16.74 -10.06 0.70
CA GLY A 107 16.81 -10.39 -0.73
C GLY A 107 15.57 -11.12 -1.27
N SER A 108 14.96 -11.99 -0.47
CA SER A 108 13.71 -12.69 -0.83
C SER A 108 12.52 -11.74 -0.99
N LEU A 109 12.37 -10.75 -0.10
CA LEU A 109 11.34 -9.70 -0.21
C LEU A 109 11.55 -8.88 -1.49
N HIS A 110 12.79 -8.47 -1.75
CA HIS A 110 13.11 -7.61 -2.90
C HIS A 110 12.81 -8.32 -4.22
N GLU A 111 13.29 -9.56 -4.37
CA GLU A 111 13.05 -10.36 -5.56
C GLU A 111 11.57 -10.70 -5.70
N PHE A 112 10.87 -10.92 -4.58
CA PHE A 112 9.44 -11.15 -4.58
C PHE A 112 8.68 -9.93 -5.17
N VAL A 113 8.94 -8.73 -4.65
CA VAL A 113 8.28 -7.50 -5.12
C VAL A 113 8.63 -7.21 -6.58
N ARG A 114 9.87 -7.46 -6.99
CA ARG A 114 10.29 -7.35 -8.39
C ARG A 114 9.48 -8.27 -9.30
N ARG A 115 9.35 -9.56 -8.95
CA ARG A 115 8.55 -10.53 -9.72
C ARG A 115 7.08 -10.14 -9.78
N TYR A 116 6.53 -9.64 -8.67
CA TYR A 116 5.15 -9.16 -8.64
C TYR A 116 4.91 -8.08 -9.69
N PHE A 117 5.77 -7.07 -9.79
CA PHE A 117 5.58 -6.03 -10.80
C PHE A 117 5.76 -6.54 -12.23
N LEU A 118 6.73 -7.42 -12.47
CA LEU A 118 6.95 -8.02 -13.79
C LEU A 118 5.79 -8.92 -14.25
N SER A 119 5.08 -9.59 -13.33
CA SER A 119 4.01 -10.51 -13.69
C SER A 119 2.68 -9.84 -14.09
N ARG A 120 2.55 -8.52 -13.89
CA ARG A 120 1.25 -7.83 -14.05
C ARG A 120 0.81 -7.64 -15.49
N GLN A 121 1.71 -7.83 -16.48
CA GLN A 121 1.39 -7.77 -17.92
C GLN A 121 0.53 -6.53 -18.28
N GLU A 122 0.95 -5.36 -17.79
CA GLU A 122 0.16 -4.12 -17.94
C GLU A 122 0.48 -3.36 -19.23
N ASP A 123 1.57 -3.73 -19.90
CA ASP A 123 1.95 -3.25 -21.22
C ASP A 123 1.32 -4.20 -22.25
N GLY A 124 0.35 -3.68 -23.01
CA GLY A 124 -0.40 -4.43 -24.02
C GLY A 124 0.31 -4.47 -25.38
#